data_AF-A0A2V6N129-F1
#
_entry.id   AF-A0A2V6N129-F1
#
_cell.length_a   1.000
_cell.length_b   1.000
_cell.length_c   1.000
_cell.angle_alpha   90.00
_cell.angle_beta   90.00
_cell.angle_gamma   90.00
#
_symmetry.space_group_name_H-M   'P 1'
#
loop_
_entity.id
_entity.type
_entity.pdbx_description
1 polymer ?
#
loop_
_entity_poly.entity_id
_entity_poly.type
_entity_poly.pdbx_seq_one_letter_code
_entity_poly.pdbx_strand_id
1 'polypeptide(L)'
;FELMKKILFQPFDLKKWLVIGFAAWLSNLGSGGYNFRFNRGDWKGVPWFQGLDNTINQIPHWILLTGLGVIIALVFALMIVFAWLRARGRFMFVDCIVKNRGAIAEPWREFREQGNSYFLLALLAGFIIVIVAGVASLPFMLPIIRGVTFLHLHDVYLICMIALWAVVFVLLILAWTLISHFMVAIMYRRRCLALEAFSAAVSLITNYPGEITLYCLFWIALGIGAAIAACAVILATCCIALIPYIGTVILLPLLVCLRAFGLRFIRQFGPDYDVWAAMPEASPTSSIPPPLPS
;
A
#
# COMPACT_ATOMS: atom_id res chain seq x y z
N PHE A 1 13.23 15.03 5.59
CA PHE A 1 14.32 15.14 4.59
C PHE A 1 15.67 14.67 5.13
N GLU A 2 16.19 15.24 6.23
CA GLU A 2 17.50 14.83 6.81
C GLU A 2 17.62 13.34 7.11
N LEU A 3 16.57 12.73 7.70
CA LEU A 3 16.58 11.28 7.99
C LEU A 3 16.68 10.43 6.72
N MET A 4 15.98 10.81 5.65
CA MET A 4 16.07 10.15 4.34
C MET A 4 17.50 10.24 3.79
N LYS A 5 18.13 11.42 3.87
CA LYS A 5 19.53 11.61 3.45
C LYS A 5 20.47 10.70 4.24
N LYS A 6 20.31 10.66 5.56
CA LYS A 6 21.10 9.80 6.44
C LYS A 6 20.93 8.31 6.11
N ILE A 7 19.71 7.87 5.80
CA ILE A 7 19.45 6.45 5.54
C ILE A 7 19.99 5.99 4.19
N LEU A 8 19.77 6.80 3.14
CA LEU A 8 20.04 6.39 1.76
C LEU A 8 21.42 6.82 1.25
N PHE A 9 21.98 7.93 1.74
CA PHE A 9 23.17 8.56 1.16
C PHE A 9 24.37 8.65 2.12
N GLN A 10 24.24 8.31 3.41
CA GLN A 10 25.32 8.44 4.41
C GLN A 10 25.45 7.22 5.33
N PRO A 11 26.30 6.21 4.99
CA PRO A 11 27.05 6.04 3.74
C PRO A 11 26.15 5.54 2.59
N PHE A 12 26.48 5.91 1.36
CA PHE A 12 25.82 5.35 0.17
C PHE A 12 26.32 3.91 -0.06
N ASP A 13 25.40 2.95 -0.02
CA ASP A 13 25.65 1.55 -0.34
C ASP A 13 24.55 1.07 -1.29
N LEU A 14 24.96 0.70 -2.51
CA LEU A 14 24.04 0.23 -3.56
C LEU A 14 23.28 -1.03 -3.13
N LYS A 15 23.94 -1.95 -2.40
CA LYS A 15 23.30 -3.18 -1.91
C LYS A 15 22.20 -2.83 -0.94
N LYS A 16 22.48 -1.94 0.02
CA LYS A 16 21.49 -1.44 0.98
C LYS A 16 20.35 -0.73 0.26
N TRP A 17 20.64 0.10 -0.73
CA TRP A 17 19.64 0.83 -1.51
C TRP A 17 18.67 -0.11 -2.24
N LEU A 18 19.19 -1.14 -2.93
CA LEU A 18 18.36 -2.14 -3.62
C LEU A 18 17.53 -2.99 -2.66
N VAL A 19 18.08 -3.33 -1.48
CA VAL A 19 17.36 -4.07 -0.43
C VAL A 19 16.21 -3.25 0.16
N ILE A 20 16.45 -1.97 0.47
CA ILE A 20 15.40 -1.07 0.95
C ILE A 20 14.37 -0.84 -0.15
N GLY A 21 14.80 -0.73 -1.41
CA GLY A 21 13.94 -0.68 -2.60
C GLY A 21 13.06 -1.92 -2.74
N PHE A 22 13.61 -3.11 -2.49
CA PHE A 22 12.84 -4.36 -2.46
C PHE A 22 11.80 -4.38 -1.35
N ALA A 23 12.17 -3.98 -0.13
CA ALA A 23 11.21 -3.88 0.97
C ALA A 23 10.10 -2.86 0.66
N ALA A 24 10.45 -1.71 0.07
CA ALA A 24 9.50 -0.70 -0.38
C ALA A 24 8.57 -1.24 -1.46
N TRP A 25 9.08 -1.96 -2.45
CA TRP A 25 8.30 -2.56 -3.54
C TRP A 25 7.35 -3.61 -2.98
N LEU A 26 7.86 -4.48 -2.12
CA LEU A 26 7.08 -5.51 -1.43
C LEU A 26 5.92 -4.88 -0.64
N SER A 27 6.17 -3.76 0.06
CA SER A 27 5.14 -3.04 0.82
C SER A 27 4.02 -2.41 -0.03
N ASN A 28 4.28 -2.19 -1.33
CA ASN A 28 3.39 -1.60 -2.32
C ASN A 28 2.92 -2.61 -3.39
N LEU A 29 3.19 -3.91 -3.21
CA LEU A 29 2.70 -4.96 -4.10
C LEU A 29 1.17 -4.85 -4.29
N GLY A 30 0.74 -4.78 -5.54
CA GLY A 30 -0.69 -4.69 -5.90
C GLY A 30 -1.38 -3.37 -5.54
N SER A 31 -0.67 -2.33 -5.08
CA SER A 31 -1.27 -1.01 -4.79
C SER A 31 -1.21 -0.02 -5.96
N GLY A 32 -0.45 -0.33 -7.00
CA GLY A 32 -0.37 0.43 -8.25
C GLY A 32 -1.03 -0.38 -9.36
N GLY A 33 -2.35 -0.31 -9.45
CA GLY A 33 -3.09 -0.85 -10.57
C GLY A 33 -2.89 0.06 -11.78
N TYR A 34 -1.88 -0.23 -12.61
CA TYR A 34 -1.97 0.20 -14.00
C TYR A 34 -3.16 -0.56 -14.60
N ASN A 35 -4.27 0.14 -14.82
CA ASN A 35 -5.36 -0.35 -15.63
C ASN A 35 -4.83 -0.53 -17.05
N PHE A 36 -4.25 -1.69 -17.33
CA PHE A 36 -4.11 -2.13 -18.72
C PHE A 36 -5.53 -2.24 -19.24
N ARG A 37 -5.98 -1.23 -19.99
CA ARG A 37 -7.19 -1.36 -20.79
C ARG A 37 -6.89 -2.46 -21.81
N PHE A 38 -7.27 -3.68 -21.45
CA PHE A 38 -7.30 -4.80 -22.36
C PHE A 38 -8.37 -4.47 -23.40
N ASN A 39 -7.96 -3.85 -24.51
CA ASN A 39 -8.85 -3.61 -25.63
C ASN A 39 -9.19 -4.97 -26.24
N ARG A 40 -10.38 -5.49 -25.91
CA ARG A 40 -10.85 -6.83 -26.29
C ARG A 40 -10.84 -7.05 -27.81
N GLY A 41 -10.85 -5.98 -28.61
CA GLY A 41 -10.83 -6.04 -30.08
C GLY A 41 -9.50 -6.49 -30.70
N ASP A 42 -8.37 -6.29 -30.02
CA ASP A 42 -7.04 -6.49 -30.63
C ASP A 42 -6.53 -7.95 -30.54
N TRP A 43 -7.12 -8.75 -29.64
CA TRP A 43 -6.70 -10.11 -29.35
C TRP A 43 -7.10 -11.11 -30.43
N LYS A 44 -8.11 -10.78 -31.24
CA LYS A 44 -8.58 -11.62 -32.36
C LYS A 44 -7.59 -11.68 -33.52
N GLY A 45 -6.63 -10.76 -33.61
CA GLY A 45 -5.62 -10.72 -34.67
C GLY A 45 -4.33 -11.48 -34.36
N VAL A 46 -4.17 -12.00 -33.13
CA VAL A 46 -2.95 -12.66 -32.68
C VAL A 46 -3.02 -14.16 -32.99
N PRO A 47 -2.12 -14.73 -33.81
CA PRO A 47 -2.20 -16.13 -34.29
C PRO A 47 -2.29 -17.18 -33.18
N TRP A 48 -1.61 -16.96 -32.06
CA TRP A 48 -1.66 -17.80 -30.87
C TRP A 48 -3.06 -17.87 -30.23
N PHE A 49 -3.78 -16.75 -30.16
CA PHE A 49 -5.12 -16.71 -29.54
C PHE A 49 -6.20 -17.28 -30.47
N GLN A 50 -6.03 -17.16 -31.78
CA GLN A 50 -6.91 -17.83 -32.76
C GLN A 50 -6.79 -19.36 -32.69
N GLY A 51 -5.56 -19.88 -32.51
CA GLY A 51 -5.33 -21.29 -32.29
C GLY A 51 -5.98 -21.81 -31.00
N LEU A 52 -5.96 -21.00 -29.93
CA LEU A 52 -6.67 -21.30 -28.68
C LEU A 52 -8.19 -21.31 -28.86
N ASP A 53 -8.80 -20.33 -29.56
CA ASP A 53 -10.25 -20.29 -29.77
C ASP A 53 -10.76 -21.53 -30.53
N ASN A 54 -10.06 -21.94 -31.59
CA ASN A 54 -10.41 -23.15 -32.34
C ASN A 54 -10.23 -24.43 -31.51
N THR A 55 -9.20 -24.48 -30.66
CA THR A 55 -8.94 -25.61 -29.76
C THR A 55 -9.96 -25.66 -28.62
N ILE A 56 -10.34 -24.50 -28.05
CA ILE A 56 -11.31 -24.35 -26.95
C ILE A 56 -12.71 -24.81 -27.39
N ASN A 57 -13.14 -24.46 -28.60
CA ASN A 57 -14.43 -24.93 -29.14
C ASN A 57 -14.49 -26.45 -29.35
N GLN A 58 -13.34 -27.11 -29.45
CA GLN A 58 -13.22 -28.56 -29.62
C GLN A 58 -13.17 -29.33 -28.29
N ILE A 59 -12.98 -28.63 -27.17
CA ILE A 59 -12.91 -29.23 -25.83
C ILE A 59 -14.34 -29.37 -25.26
N PRO A 60 -14.70 -30.54 -24.68
CA PRO A 60 -16.02 -30.72 -24.08
C PRO A 60 -16.25 -29.72 -22.93
N HIS A 61 -17.46 -29.14 -22.88
CA HIS A 61 -17.80 -28.03 -21.98
C HIS A 61 -17.50 -28.28 -20.49
N TRP A 62 -17.53 -29.55 -20.04
CA TRP A 62 -17.19 -29.93 -18.66
C TRP A 62 -15.70 -29.71 -18.32
N ILE A 63 -14.80 -29.90 -19.29
CA ILE A 63 -13.35 -29.64 -19.12
C ILE A 63 -13.08 -28.13 -19.14
N LEU A 64 -13.81 -27.36 -19.94
CA LEU A 64 -13.70 -25.90 -19.94
C LEU A 64 -14.17 -25.29 -18.61
N LEU A 65 -15.28 -25.79 -18.05
CA LEU A 65 -15.81 -25.30 -16.78
C LEU A 65 -14.87 -25.61 -15.61
N THR A 66 -14.32 -26.82 -15.56
CA THR A 66 -13.33 -27.21 -14.54
C THR A 66 -12.01 -26.45 -14.71
N GLY A 67 -11.50 -26.30 -15.94
CA GLY A 67 -10.31 -25.51 -16.24
C GLY A 67 -10.45 -24.04 -15.85
N LEU A 68 -11.60 -23.41 -16.15
CA LEU A 68 -11.90 -22.04 -15.73
C LEU A 68 -11.96 -21.92 -14.21
N GLY A 69 -12.59 -22.87 -13.52
CA GLY A 69 -12.63 -22.92 -12.06
C GLY A 69 -11.24 -22.98 -11.43
N VAL A 70 -10.35 -23.81 -11.97
CA VAL A 70 -8.96 -23.92 -11.51
C VAL A 70 -8.19 -22.61 -11.73
N ILE A 71 -8.36 -21.96 -12.88
CA ILE A 71 -7.72 -20.67 -13.18
C ILE A 71 -8.20 -19.59 -12.20
N ILE A 72 -9.51 -19.50 -11.96
CA ILE A 72 -10.07 -18.53 -11.00
C ILE A 72 -9.54 -18.78 -9.59
N ALA A 73 -9.52 -20.04 -9.15
CA ALA A 73 -8.98 -20.42 -7.85
C ALA A 73 -7.49 -20.07 -7.73
N LEU A 74 -6.70 -20.31 -8.78
CA LEU A 74 -5.28 -19.96 -8.83
C LEU A 74 -5.07 -18.45 -8.73
N VAL A 75 -5.83 -17.65 -9.48
CA VAL A 75 -5.75 -16.19 -9.44
C VAL A 75 -6.10 -15.68 -8.04
N PHE A 76 -7.16 -16.21 -7.44
CA PHE A 76 -7.56 -15.83 -6.08
C PHE A 76 -6.49 -16.19 -5.04
N ALA A 77 -5.90 -17.39 -5.14
CA ALA A 77 -4.79 -17.80 -4.28
C ALA A 77 -3.58 -16.86 -4.43
N LEU A 78 -3.22 -16.48 -5.66
CA LEU A 78 -2.15 -15.52 -5.92
C LEU A 78 -2.46 -14.13 -5.32
N MET A 79 -3.70 -13.65 -5.42
CA MET A 79 -4.11 -12.39 -4.78
C MET A 79 -3.93 -12.43 -3.26
N ILE A 80 -4.34 -13.51 -2.61
CA ILE A 80 -4.16 -13.73 -1.17
C ILE A 80 -2.67 -13.74 -0.81
N VAL A 81 -1.86 -14.48 -1.58
CA VAL A 81 -0.40 -14.56 -1.36
C VAL A 81 0.23 -13.17 -1.52
N PHE A 82 -0.11 -12.40 -2.54
CA PHE A 82 0.42 -11.04 -2.73
C PHE A 82 -0.03 -10.09 -1.62
N ALA A 83 -1.28 -10.18 -1.14
CA ALA A 83 -1.75 -9.40 0.00
C ALA A 83 -0.98 -9.76 1.28
N TRP A 84 -0.69 -11.04 1.50
CA TRP A 84 0.13 -11.50 2.62
C TRP A 84 1.58 -11.01 2.52
N LEU A 85 2.20 -11.12 1.34
CA LEU A 85 3.54 -10.57 1.07
C LEU A 85 3.58 -9.05 1.31
N ARG A 86 2.54 -8.33 0.90
CA ARG A 86 2.41 -6.88 1.11
C ARG A 86 2.36 -6.52 2.59
N ALA A 87 1.56 -7.24 3.38
CA ALA A 87 1.49 -7.06 4.83
C ALA A 87 2.88 -7.18 5.47
N ARG A 88 3.65 -8.19 5.06
CA ARG A 88 4.99 -8.47 5.58
C ARG A 88 6.01 -7.44 5.12
N GLY A 89 5.94 -7.01 3.86
CA GLY A 89 6.79 -5.97 3.31
C GLY A 89 6.66 -4.62 4.02
N ARG A 90 5.48 -4.27 4.53
CA ARG A 90 5.28 -3.04 5.33
C ARG A 90 6.15 -3.02 6.59
N PHE A 91 6.24 -4.13 7.33
CA PHE A 91 7.06 -4.22 8.53
C PHE A 91 8.56 -4.22 8.22
N MET A 92 9.00 -4.92 7.18
CA MET A 92 10.39 -4.88 6.73
C MET A 92 10.82 -3.47 6.33
N PHE A 93 9.97 -2.77 5.58
CA PHE A 93 10.30 -1.42 5.14
C PHE A 93 10.41 -0.45 6.32
N VAL A 94 9.55 -0.59 7.33
CA VAL A 94 9.67 0.19 8.57
C VAL A 94 10.96 -0.17 9.33
N ASP A 95 11.30 -1.45 9.48
CA ASP A 95 12.54 -1.88 10.14
C ASP A 95 13.80 -1.32 9.45
N CYS A 96 13.84 -1.36 8.12
CA CYS A 96 14.91 -0.78 7.31
C CYS A 96 15.10 0.73 7.58
N ILE A 97 14.00 1.48 7.73
CA ILE A 97 14.03 2.92 7.99
C ILE A 97 14.44 3.22 9.43
N VAL A 98 13.88 2.48 10.39
CA VAL A 98 14.09 2.73 11.82
C VAL A 98 15.52 2.37 12.22
N LYS A 99 15.97 1.17 11.88
CA LYS A 99 17.30 0.65 12.26
C LYS A 99 18.41 1.02 11.25
N ASN A 100 18.06 1.74 10.18
CA ASN A 100 18.99 2.15 9.13
C ASN A 100 19.81 0.99 8.51
N ARG A 101 19.21 -0.20 8.37
CA ARG A 101 19.88 -1.43 7.92
C ARG A 101 19.22 -2.02 6.69
N GLY A 102 20.02 -2.62 5.80
CA GLY A 102 19.54 -3.34 4.61
C GLY A 102 19.38 -4.84 4.86
N ALA A 103 18.61 -5.25 5.88
CA ALA A 103 18.41 -6.65 6.23
C ALA A 103 16.96 -7.07 6.01
N ILE A 104 16.72 -8.13 5.24
CA ILE A 104 15.35 -8.64 4.95
C ILE A 104 15.03 -9.86 5.81
N ALA A 105 15.98 -10.79 5.96
CA ALA A 105 15.74 -12.09 6.59
C ALA A 105 15.42 -11.99 8.10
N GLU A 106 16.11 -11.10 8.83
CA GLU A 106 15.87 -10.86 10.25
C GLU A 106 14.46 -10.30 10.51
N PRO A 107 14.06 -9.13 9.96
CA PRO A 107 12.72 -8.59 10.21
C PRO A 107 11.62 -9.50 9.63
N TRP A 108 11.92 -10.28 8.58
CA TRP A 108 11.00 -11.33 8.15
C TRP A 108 10.71 -12.30 9.30
N ARG A 109 11.71 -12.91 9.91
CA ARG A 109 11.47 -13.89 10.99
C ARG A 109 10.86 -13.25 12.24
N GLU A 110 11.35 -12.06 12.60
CA GLU A 110 10.99 -11.37 13.83
C GLU A 110 9.52 -10.91 13.85
N PHE A 111 9.01 -10.36 12.74
CA PHE A 111 7.65 -9.80 12.66
C PHE A 111 6.60 -10.78 12.11
N ARG A 112 6.82 -12.10 12.22
CA ARG A 112 5.92 -13.12 11.60
C ARG A 112 4.53 -13.08 12.19
N GLU A 113 4.44 -12.99 13.51
CA GLU A 113 3.18 -12.97 14.23
C GLU A 113 2.39 -11.68 13.97
N GLN A 114 3.06 -10.51 14.10
CA GLN A 114 2.45 -9.21 13.85
C GLN A 114 2.00 -9.08 12.39
N GLY A 115 2.82 -9.55 11.44
CA GLY A 115 2.47 -9.55 10.02
C GLY A 115 1.27 -10.42 9.68
N ASN A 116 1.15 -11.60 10.30
CA ASN A 116 0.01 -12.51 10.09
C ASN A 116 -1.28 -11.94 10.71
N SER A 117 -1.21 -11.40 11.92
CA SER A 117 -2.35 -10.74 12.57
C SER A 117 -2.85 -9.54 11.74
N TYR A 118 -1.92 -8.72 11.24
CA TYR A 118 -2.22 -7.59 10.35
C TYR A 118 -2.90 -8.07 9.07
N PHE A 119 -2.37 -9.13 8.44
CA PHE A 119 -2.92 -9.68 7.21
C PHE A 119 -4.37 -10.16 7.38
N LEU A 120 -4.64 -10.89 8.46
CA LEU A 120 -6.00 -11.37 8.77
C LEU A 120 -6.98 -10.23 8.98
N LEU A 121 -6.58 -9.21 9.76
CA LEU A 121 -7.41 -8.03 9.98
C LEU A 121 -7.63 -7.26 8.67
N ALA A 122 -6.60 -7.12 7.84
CA ALA A 122 -6.71 -6.45 6.55
C ALA A 122 -7.62 -7.20 5.56
N LEU A 123 -7.57 -8.53 5.57
CA LEU A 123 -8.47 -9.37 4.78
C LEU A 123 -9.92 -9.21 5.24
N LEU A 124 -10.15 -9.28 6.56
CA LEU A 124 -11.47 -9.09 7.16
C LEU A 124 -12.04 -7.70 6.85
N ALA A 125 -11.24 -6.65 7.06
CA ALA A 125 -11.65 -5.28 6.76
C ALA A 125 -11.92 -5.09 5.26
N GLY A 126 -11.11 -5.67 4.39
CA GLY A 126 -11.36 -5.68 2.94
C GLY A 126 -12.70 -6.31 2.58
N PHE A 127 -13.02 -7.47 3.18
CA PHE A 127 -14.31 -8.13 2.98
C PHE A 127 -15.49 -7.29 3.49
N ILE A 128 -15.35 -6.67 4.66
CA ILE A 128 -16.36 -5.76 5.22
C ILE A 128 -16.57 -4.55 4.30
N ILE A 129 -15.50 -3.93 3.80
CA ILE A 129 -15.58 -2.80 2.87
C ILE A 129 -16.30 -3.21 1.58
N VAL A 130 -16.01 -4.39 1.03
CA VAL A 130 -16.69 -4.92 -0.16
C VAL A 130 -18.17 -5.17 0.11
N ILE A 131 -18.54 -5.74 1.25
CA ILE A 131 -19.95 -5.96 1.62
C ILE A 131 -20.67 -4.62 1.80
N VAL A 132 -20.10 -3.70 2.58
CA VAL A 132 -20.68 -2.38 2.82
C VAL A 132 -20.85 -1.63 1.50
N ALA A 133 -19.86 -1.71 0.62
CA ALA A 133 -19.96 -1.16 -0.72
C ALA A 133 -21.08 -1.85 -1.54
N GLY A 134 -21.12 -3.19 -1.55
CA GLY A 134 -22.16 -3.94 -2.25
C GLY A 134 -23.57 -3.56 -1.76
N VAL A 135 -23.79 -3.51 -0.46
CA VAL A 135 -25.08 -3.13 0.16
C VAL A 135 -25.42 -1.68 -0.13
N ALA A 136 -24.45 -0.77 0.01
CA ALA A 136 -24.64 0.63 -0.36
C ALA A 136 -25.00 0.79 -1.85
N SER A 137 -24.71 -0.20 -2.71
CA SER A 137 -24.96 -0.10 -4.17
C SER A 137 -26.36 -0.52 -4.55
N LEU A 138 -27.02 -1.31 -3.69
CA LEU A 138 -28.38 -1.81 -3.90
C LEU A 138 -29.42 -0.69 -4.18
N PRO A 139 -29.50 0.40 -3.41
CA PRO A 139 -30.47 1.48 -3.68
C PRO A 139 -30.26 2.14 -5.05
N PHE A 140 -29.05 2.06 -5.61
CA PHE A 140 -28.71 2.59 -6.93
C PHE A 140 -29.10 1.63 -8.06
N MET A 141 -29.02 0.32 -7.82
CA MET A 141 -29.40 -0.72 -8.78
C MET A 141 -30.93 -0.95 -8.85
N LEU A 142 -31.65 -0.74 -7.74
CA LEU A 142 -33.10 -0.95 -7.65
C LEU A 142 -33.93 -0.18 -8.71
N PRO A 143 -33.73 1.14 -8.95
CA PRO A 143 -34.50 1.86 -9.97
C PRO A 143 -34.19 1.39 -11.40
N ILE A 144 -32.95 0.95 -11.66
CA ILE A 144 -32.54 0.37 -12.95
C ILE A 144 -33.26 -0.97 -13.19
N ILE A 145 -33.33 -1.83 -12.17
CA ILE A 145 -33.97 -3.16 -12.25
C ILE A 145 -35.49 -3.05 -12.36
N ARG A 146 -36.11 -2.05 -11.73
CA ARG A 146 -37.57 -1.83 -11.72
C ARG A 146 -38.11 -1.25 -13.04
N GLY A 147 -37.25 -0.95 -14.02
CA GLY A 147 -37.66 -0.48 -15.35
C GLY A 147 -38.44 0.83 -15.35
N VAL A 148 -38.31 1.64 -14.28
CA VAL A 148 -39.10 2.86 -14.12
C VAL A 148 -38.62 3.88 -15.16
N THR A 149 -39.55 4.33 -15.99
CA THR A 149 -39.33 5.09 -17.23
C THR A 149 -38.59 6.42 -16.95
N PHE A 150 -37.29 6.42 -17.17
CA PHE A 150 -36.40 7.58 -17.04
C PHE A 150 -36.51 8.51 -18.25
N LEU A 151 -37.60 9.26 -18.39
CA LEU A 151 -37.81 10.00 -19.64
C LEU A 151 -37.13 11.36 -19.72
N HIS A 152 -36.87 12.14 -18.65
CA HIS A 152 -36.29 13.52 -18.83
C HIS A 152 -35.34 14.04 -17.71
N LEU A 153 -35.03 13.25 -16.67
CA LEU A 153 -34.16 13.66 -15.53
C LEU A 153 -32.84 12.87 -15.46
N HIS A 154 -32.51 12.15 -16.53
CA HIS A 154 -31.53 11.05 -16.54
C HIS A 154 -30.09 11.48 -16.20
N ASP A 155 -29.61 12.59 -16.76
CA ASP A 155 -28.18 12.91 -16.67
C ASP A 155 -27.79 13.44 -15.29
N VAL A 156 -28.53 14.41 -14.75
CA VAL A 156 -28.14 15.05 -13.48
C VAL A 156 -28.27 14.09 -12.30
N TYR A 157 -29.37 13.31 -12.23
CA TYR A 157 -29.56 12.34 -11.15
C TYR A 157 -28.51 11.22 -11.21
N LEU A 158 -28.24 10.65 -12.39
CA LEU A 158 -27.23 9.62 -12.56
C LEU A 158 -25.82 10.12 -12.23
N ILE A 159 -25.46 11.33 -12.69
CA ILE A 159 -24.16 11.95 -12.41
C ILE A 159 -24.01 12.23 -10.90
N CYS A 160 -25.03 12.82 -10.25
CA CYS A 160 -24.99 13.07 -8.81
C CYS A 160 -24.85 11.78 -8.00
N MET A 161 -25.53 10.71 -8.41
CA MET A 161 -25.45 9.40 -7.76
C MET A 161 -24.08 8.75 -7.94
N ILE A 162 -23.50 8.79 -9.15
CA ILE A 162 -22.14 8.30 -9.41
C ILE A 162 -21.12 9.12 -8.62
N ALA A 163 -21.26 10.44 -8.57
CA ALA A 163 -20.37 11.32 -7.83
C ALA A 163 -20.43 11.05 -6.32
N LEU A 164 -21.63 10.93 -5.75
CA LEU A 164 -21.81 10.57 -4.34
C LEU A 164 -21.16 9.23 -4.03
N TRP A 165 -21.35 8.24 -4.90
CA TRP A 165 -20.71 6.93 -4.78
C TRP A 165 -19.18 7.03 -4.81
N ALA A 166 -18.64 7.73 -5.80
CA ALA A 166 -17.20 7.95 -5.91
C ALA A 166 -16.64 8.58 -4.64
N VAL A 167 -17.34 9.58 -4.07
CA VAL A 167 -16.97 10.21 -2.80
C VAL A 167 -16.97 9.20 -1.65
N VAL A 168 -18.03 8.39 -1.49
CA VAL A 168 -18.11 7.36 -0.44
C VAL A 168 -16.96 6.35 -0.57
N PHE A 169 -16.67 5.86 -1.77
CA PHE A 169 -15.53 4.95 -1.99
C PHE A 169 -14.20 5.60 -1.65
N VAL A 170 -13.98 6.83 -2.09
CA VAL A 170 -12.75 7.58 -1.81
C VAL A 170 -12.58 7.76 -0.30
N LEU A 171 -13.64 8.10 0.43
CA LEU A 171 -13.60 8.25 1.89
C LEU A 171 -13.31 6.91 2.59
N LEU A 172 -13.92 5.80 2.16
CA LEU A 172 -13.66 4.48 2.72
C LEU A 172 -12.20 4.04 2.49
N ILE A 173 -11.68 4.25 1.28
CA ILE A 173 -10.29 3.94 0.93
C ILE A 173 -9.34 4.83 1.74
N LEU A 174 -9.64 6.13 1.87
CA LEU A 174 -8.84 7.06 2.64
C LEU A 174 -8.81 6.67 4.13
N ALA A 175 -9.96 6.36 4.71
CA ALA A 175 -10.06 5.91 6.10
C ALA A 175 -9.24 4.63 6.33
N TRP A 176 -9.41 3.62 5.48
CA TRP A 176 -8.68 2.37 5.59
C TRP A 176 -7.17 2.56 5.42
N THR A 177 -6.75 3.35 4.43
CA THR A 177 -5.33 3.63 4.20
C THR A 177 -4.71 4.32 5.40
N LEU A 178 -5.36 5.36 5.93
CA LEU A 178 -4.91 6.09 7.11
C LEU A 178 -4.79 5.20 8.35
N ILE A 179 -5.84 4.43 8.67
CA ILE A 179 -5.84 3.47 9.79
C ILE A 179 -4.69 2.48 9.61
N SER A 180 -4.56 1.89 8.42
CA SER A 180 -3.51 0.90 8.14
C SER A 180 -2.10 1.48 8.25
N HIS A 181 -1.92 2.78 7.95
CA HIS A 181 -0.65 3.47 8.04
C HIS A 181 -0.22 3.65 9.50
N PHE A 182 -1.12 4.10 10.37
CA PHE A 182 -0.83 4.24 11.81
C PHE A 182 -0.74 2.89 12.52
N MET A 183 -1.59 1.93 12.16
CA MET A 183 -1.60 0.58 12.73
C MET A 183 -0.23 -0.11 12.59
N VAL A 184 0.41 -0.03 11.41
CA VAL A 184 1.75 -0.61 11.22
C VAL A 184 2.80 0.03 12.12
N ALA A 185 2.74 1.35 12.33
CA ALA A 185 3.68 2.05 13.21
C ALA A 185 3.50 1.63 14.69
N ILE A 186 2.24 1.54 15.14
CA ILE A 186 1.90 1.11 16.51
C ILE A 186 2.31 -0.35 16.72
N MET A 187 1.96 -1.25 15.80
CA MET A 187 2.32 -2.68 15.89
C MET A 187 3.83 -2.88 15.89
N TYR A 188 4.58 -2.10 15.10
CA TYR A 188 6.03 -2.18 15.08
C TYR A 188 6.65 -1.77 16.43
N ARG A 189 6.13 -0.71 17.06
CA ARG A 189 6.63 -0.20 18.35
C ARG A 189 6.22 -1.07 19.52
N ARG A 190 4.92 -1.33 19.69
CA ARG A 190 4.35 -2.01 20.87
C ARG A 190 4.36 -3.53 20.79
N ARG A 191 4.64 -4.10 19.60
CA ARG A 191 4.59 -5.55 19.33
C ARG A 191 3.24 -6.20 19.66
N CYS A 192 2.16 -5.41 19.61
CA CYS A 192 0.80 -5.86 19.87
C CYS A 192 0.12 -6.49 18.64
N LEU A 193 -1.02 -7.13 18.88
CA LEU A 193 -1.88 -7.72 17.86
C LEU A 193 -2.60 -6.64 17.04
N ALA A 194 -3.03 -6.99 15.82
CA ALA A 194 -3.63 -6.04 14.90
C ALA A 194 -4.93 -5.40 15.42
N LEU A 195 -5.73 -6.13 16.20
CA LEU A 195 -7.00 -5.61 16.73
C LEU A 195 -6.77 -4.53 17.80
N GLU A 196 -5.77 -4.73 18.66
CA GLU A 196 -5.38 -3.73 19.66
C GLU A 196 -4.76 -2.49 18.99
N ALA A 197 -3.93 -2.70 17.97
CA ALA A 197 -3.38 -1.59 17.20
C ALA A 197 -4.45 -0.84 16.38
N PHE A 198 -5.50 -1.53 15.93
CA PHE A 198 -6.63 -0.93 15.24
C PHE A 198 -7.44 -0.02 16.16
N SER A 199 -7.82 -0.51 17.35
CA SER A 199 -8.56 0.31 18.31
C SER A 199 -7.73 1.52 18.77
N ALA A 200 -6.43 1.34 18.99
CA ALA A 200 -5.51 2.43 19.29
C ALA A 200 -5.41 3.45 18.14
N ALA A 201 -5.29 2.98 16.89
CA ALA A 201 -5.24 3.86 15.72
C ALA A 201 -6.55 4.63 15.51
N VAL A 202 -7.70 3.98 15.66
CA VAL A 202 -9.01 4.63 15.56
C VAL A 202 -9.20 5.66 16.66
N SER A 203 -8.88 5.31 17.91
CA SER A 203 -8.93 6.23 19.05
C SER A 203 -8.05 7.46 18.82
N LEU A 204 -6.83 7.27 18.28
CA LEU A 204 -5.95 8.37 17.94
C LEU A 204 -6.56 9.28 16.86
N ILE A 205 -7.20 8.69 15.85
CA ILE A 205 -7.87 9.43 14.77
C ILE A 205 -9.04 10.26 15.28
N THR A 206 -9.85 9.69 16.16
CA THR A 206 -11.04 10.37 16.70
C THR A 206 -10.69 11.45 17.72
N ASN A 207 -9.61 11.28 18.48
CA ASN A 207 -9.22 12.24 19.51
C ASN A 207 -8.50 13.47 18.93
N TYR A 208 -7.83 13.35 17.78
CA TYR A 208 -7.04 14.43 17.19
C TYR A 208 -7.33 14.66 15.68
N PRO A 209 -8.59 14.95 15.29
CA PRO A 209 -8.97 15.06 13.89
C PRO A 209 -8.28 16.23 13.16
N GLY A 210 -8.00 17.34 13.85
CA GLY A 210 -7.36 18.53 13.26
C GLY A 210 -5.94 18.25 12.78
N GLU A 211 -5.09 17.71 13.66
CA GLU A 211 -3.71 17.33 13.33
C GLU A 211 -3.65 16.30 12.21
N ILE A 212 -4.60 15.37 12.22
CA ILE A 212 -4.67 14.28 11.23
C ILE A 212 -5.18 14.79 9.87
N THR A 213 -6.02 15.82 9.86
CA THR A 213 -6.42 16.50 8.64
C THR A 213 -5.23 17.19 7.98
N LEU A 214 -4.39 17.89 8.77
CA LEU A 214 -3.15 18.49 8.26
C LEU A 214 -2.18 17.43 7.75
N TYR A 215 -2.03 16.32 8.48
CA TYR A 215 -1.25 15.17 8.03
C TYR A 215 -1.74 14.65 6.68
N CYS A 216 -3.06 14.47 6.52
CA CYS A 216 -3.67 14.00 5.28
C CYS A 216 -3.42 14.97 4.12
N LEU A 217 -3.59 16.28 4.34
CA LEU A 217 -3.35 17.30 3.33
C LEU A 217 -1.88 17.29 2.85
N PHE A 218 -0.94 17.22 3.79
CA PHE A 218 0.48 17.13 3.48
C PHE A 218 0.85 15.82 2.75
N TRP A 219 0.23 14.71 3.16
CA TRP A 219 0.41 13.41 2.52
C TRP A 219 -0.07 13.42 1.06
N ILE A 220 -1.22 14.04 0.79
CA ILE A 220 -1.75 14.24 -0.58
C ILE A 220 -0.79 15.12 -1.39
N ALA A 221 -0.31 16.24 -0.84
CA ALA A 221 0.62 17.13 -1.52
C ALA A 221 1.93 16.40 -1.91
N LEU A 222 2.47 15.58 -1.00
CA LEU A 222 3.63 14.73 -1.29
C LEU A 222 3.31 13.65 -2.34
N GLY A 223 2.10 13.07 -2.31
CA GLY A 223 1.63 12.12 -3.32
C GLY A 223 1.56 12.73 -4.71
N ILE A 224 1.10 13.98 -4.84
CA ILE A 224 1.11 14.73 -6.11
C ILE A 224 2.54 14.97 -6.58
N GLY A 225 3.44 15.39 -5.68
CA GLY A 225 4.87 15.53 -5.99
C GLY A 225 5.50 14.21 -6.47
N ALA A 226 5.10 13.07 -5.87
CA ALA A 226 5.48 11.73 -6.30
C ALA A 226 5.07 11.44 -7.74
N ALA A 227 3.81 11.72 -8.05
CA ALA A 227 3.23 11.46 -9.36
C ALA A 227 3.90 12.29 -10.44
N ILE A 228 4.20 13.57 -10.17
CA ILE A 228 4.92 14.46 -11.08
C ILE A 228 6.34 13.94 -11.33
N ALA A 229 7.08 13.60 -10.26
CA ALA A 229 8.43 13.06 -10.38
C ALA A 229 8.44 11.72 -11.15
N ALA A 230 7.49 10.83 -10.87
CA ALA A 230 7.33 9.58 -11.59
C ALA A 230 7.04 9.82 -13.08
N CYS A 231 6.15 10.76 -13.41
CA CYS A 231 5.84 11.11 -14.79
C CYS A 231 7.09 11.63 -15.53
N ALA A 232 7.86 12.51 -14.91
CA ALA A 232 9.11 13.02 -15.48
C ALA A 232 10.13 11.89 -15.74
N VAL A 233 10.28 10.96 -14.79
CA VAL A 233 11.17 9.80 -14.93
C VAL A 233 10.70 8.87 -16.06
N ILE A 234 9.40 8.61 -16.17
CA ILE A 234 8.82 7.77 -17.23
C ILE A 234 9.08 8.37 -18.60
N LEU A 235 8.91 9.69 -18.75
CA LEU A 235 9.21 10.41 -19.99
C LEU A 235 10.71 10.36 -20.33
N ALA A 236 11.58 10.44 -19.32
CA ALA A 236 13.04 10.43 -19.52
C ALA A 236 13.63 9.03 -19.80
N THR A 237 13.05 7.96 -19.22
CA THR A 237 13.63 6.61 -19.24
C THR A 237 12.86 5.61 -20.09
N CYS A 238 11.91 6.09 -20.91
CA CYS A 238 11.06 5.38 -21.87
C CYS A 238 11.19 3.84 -21.77
N CYS A 239 10.25 3.23 -21.04
CA CYS A 239 10.10 1.78 -20.76
C CYS A 239 10.83 1.20 -19.54
N ILE A 240 11.95 1.75 -19.05
CA ILE A 240 12.67 1.15 -17.90
C ILE A 240 11.93 1.39 -16.58
N ALA A 241 11.35 2.59 -16.38
CA ALA A 241 10.55 2.92 -15.19
C ALA A 241 9.20 2.20 -15.13
N LEU A 242 8.76 1.55 -16.23
CA LEU A 242 7.55 0.73 -16.24
C LEU A 242 7.75 -0.59 -15.49
N ILE A 243 9.00 -1.03 -15.30
CA ILE A 243 9.31 -2.18 -14.47
C ILE A 243 9.00 -1.80 -13.01
N PRO A 244 8.03 -2.45 -12.34
CA PRO A 244 7.46 -1.98 -11.08
C PRO A 244 8.50 -1.92 -9.95
N TYR A 245 9.51 -2.79 -9.98
CA TYR A 245 10.63 -2.75 -9.05
C TYR A 245 11.53 -1.53 -9.28
N ILE A 246 11.93 -1.26 -10.52
CA ILE A 246 12.84 -0.15 -10.87
C ILE A 246 12.17 1.19 -10.58
N GLY A 247 10.88 1.34 -10.92
CA GLY A 247 10.12 2.55 -10.60
C GLY A 247 10.09 2.82 -9.08
N THR A 248 9.89 1.79 -8.26
CA THR A 248 9.91 1.93 -6.79
C THR A 248 11.29 2.33 -6.28
N VAL A 249 12.33 1.73 -6.85
CA VAL A 249 13.73 1.98 -6.48
C VAL A 249 14.15 3.42 -6.83
N ILE A 250 13.68 3.97 -7.96
CA ILE A 250 13.89 5.39 -8.31
C ILE A 250 13.11 6.31 -7.36
N LEU A 251 11.86 5.97 -7.03
CA LEU A 251 11.03 6.72 -6.06
C LEU A 251 11.39 6.44 -4.59
N LEU A 252 12.44 5.66 -4.32
CA LEU A 252 12.80 5.26 -2.97
C LEU A 252 13.05 6.43 -2.01
N PRO A 253 13.75 7.51 -2.39
CA PRO A 253 13.93 8.67 -1.52
C PRO A 253 12.58 9.24 -1.04
N LEU A 254 11.60 9.29 -1.93
CA LEU A 254 10.28 9.80 -1.60
C LEU A 254 9.49 8.83 -0.72
N LEU A 255 9.53 7.53 -1.02
CA LEU A 255 8.87 6.49 -0.22
C LEU A 255 9.42 6.44 1.21
N VAL A 256 10.74 6.56 1.36
CA VAL A 256 11.41 6.65 2.66
C VAL A 256 11.01 7.94 3.37
N CYS A 257 10.97 9.07 2.68
CA CYS A 257 10.55 10.34 3.25
C CYS A 257 9.10 10.28 3.77
N LEU A 258 8.18 9.73 2.97
CA LEU A 258 6.76 9.60 3.31
C LEU A 258 6.54 8.71 4.52
N ARG A 259 7.20 7.55 4.57
CA ARG A 259 7.12 6.65 5.73
C ARG A 259 7.77 7.24 6.97
N ALA A 260 8.95 7.83 6.83
CA ALA A 260 9.64 8.51 7.92
C ALA A 260 8.80 9.66 8.51
N PHE A 261 8.10 10.41 7.65
CA PHE A 261 7.19 11.47 8.09
C PHE A 261 6.03 10.91 8.92
N GLY A 262 5.36 9.83 8.48
CA GLY A 262 4.31 9.18 9.27
C GLY A 262 4.80 8.67 10.63
N LEU A 263 6.00 8.09 10.68
CA LEU A 263 6.60 7.62 11.93
C LEU A 263 6.99 8.79 12.86
N ARG A 264 7.39 9.95 12.32
CA ARG A 264 7.65 11.15 13.14
C ARG A 264 6.37 11.83 13.59
N PHE A 265 5.34 11.83 12.76
CA PHE A 265 4.04 12.40 13.12
C PHE A 265 3.45 11.66 14.32
N ILE A 266 3.48 10.32 14.33
CA ILE A 266 2.91 9.57 15.45
C ILE A 266 3.64 9.79 16.78
N ARG A 267 4.94 10.14 16.74
CA ARG A 267 5.74 10.48 17.93
C ARG A 267 5.20 11.67 18.72
N GLN A 268 4.51 12.61 18.07
CA GLN A 268 3.99 13.80 18.75
C GLN A 268 2.88 13.48 19.76
N PHE A 269 2.23 12.32 19.64
CA PHE A 269 1.12 11.92 20.51
C PHE A 269 1.57 11.16 21.77
N GLY A 270 2.88 10.96 21.97
CA GLY A 270 3.44 10.42 23.21
C GLY A 270 4.65 9.50 23.02
N PRO A 271 5.38 9.23 24.12
CA PRO A 271 6.59 8.38 24.10
C PRO A 271 6.28 6.92 23.73
N ASP A 272 5.06 6.45 24.00
CA ASP A 272 4.63 5.09 23.64
C ASP A 272 4.52 4.85 22.13
N TYR A 273 4.54 5.93 21.35
CA TYR A 273 4.50 5.92 19.88
C TYR A 273 5.86 6.24 19.26
N ASP A 274 6.89 6.58 20.05
CA ASP A 274 8.21 6.88 19.54
C ASP A 274 8.94 5.60 19.12
N VAL A 275 8.94 5.35 17.81
CA VAL A 275 9.56 4.16 17.22
C VAL A 275 11.09 4.15 17.41
N TRP A 276 11.72 5.31 17.59
CA TRP A 276 13.17 5.44 17.76
C TRP A 276 13.63 5.38 19.22
N ALA A 277 12.72 5.52 20.19
CA ALA A 277 13.07 5.52 21.62
C ALA A 277 13.59 4.16 22.15
N ALA A 278 13.49 3.07 21.36
CA ALA A 278 14.10 1.77 21.72
C ALA A 278 15.54 1.63 21.20
N MET A 279 16.04 2.57 20.39
CA MET A 279 17.46 2.59 20.07
C MET A 279 18.19 3.31 21.21
N PRO A 280 19.19 2.69 21.84
CA PRO A 280 20.13 3.42 22.66
C PRO A 280 20.66 4.57 21.80
N GLU A 281 20.55 5.81 22.28
CA GLU A 281 21.27 6.92 21.66
C GLU A 281 22.72 6.47 21.51
N ALA A 282 23.22 6.46 20.27
CA ALA A 282 24.65 6.66 20.06
C ALA A 282 24.89 8.09 20.52
N SER A 283 25.15 8.25 21.81
CA SER A 283 25.62 9.48 22.42
C SER A 283 26.80 9.97 21.58
N PRO A 284 26.87 11.25 21.19
CA PRO A 284 28.10 11.79 20.65
C PRO A 284 29.13 11.62 21.76
N THR A 285 30.12 10.75 21.53
CA THR A 285 31.29 10.60 22.38
C THR A 285 31.83 11.99 22.68
N SER A 286 31.58 12.45 23.91
CA SER A 286 32.27 13.57 24.51
C SER A 286 33.74 13.16 24.54
N SER A 287 34.53 13.77 23.66
CA SER A 287 35.97 13.67 23.63
C SER A 287 36.52 14.32 24.90
N ILE A 288 36.69 13.54 25.95
CA ILE A 288 37.54 13.91 27.09
C ILE A 288 38.99 13.67 26.64
N PRO A 289 39.85 14.70 26.50
CA PRO A 289 41.25 14.47 26.22
C PRO A 289 41.95 13.85 27.44
N PRO A 290 42.96 12.97 27.24
CA PRO A 290 43.66 12.33 28.34
C PRO A 290 44.47 13.37 29.15
N PRO A 291 44.57 13.23 30.48
CA PRO A 291 45.41 14.11 31.29
C PRO A 291 46.88 13.92 30.95
N LEU A 292 47.61 15.03 30.83
CA LEU A 292 49.07 15.03 30.64
C LEU A 292 49.76 14.31 31.81
N PRO A 293 50.77 13.46 31.55
CA PRO A 293 51.65 12.95 32.59
C PRO A 293 52.53 14.08 33.16
N SER A 294 52.74 14.03 34.48
CA SER A 294 53.68 14.86 35.24
C SER A 294 55.08 14.25 35.24
#